data_AF-A0A7L8EY98-F1
#
_entry.id   AF-A0A7L8EY98-F1
#
_cell.length_a   1.000
_cell.length_b   1.000
_cell.length_c   1.000
_cell.angle_alpha   90.00
_cell.angle_beta   90.00
_cell.angle_gamma   90.00
#
_symmetry.space_group_name_H-M   'P 1'
#
loop_
_entity.id
_entity.type
_entity.pdbx_description
1 polymer ?
#
loop_
_entity_poly.entity_id
_entity_poly.type
_entity_poly.pdbx_seq_one_letter_code
_entity_poly.pdbx_strand_id
1 'polypeptide(L)'
;LDLWLVGLMAGLFFFQDQPLLELVFGAKTLSKDAASFMVNNISELNDNILVFFNKYQVMGKKHLDYLGFCKVVNLKLNKSHLTAEGLNEIRSIVNSMNSKR
;
A
#
# COMPACT_ATOMS: atom_id res chain seq x y z
N LEU A 1 -0.50 1.10 19.16
CA LEU A 1 -0.01 -0.04 18.36
C LEU A 1 -0.80 -0.07 17.06
N ASP A 2 -0.27 0.16 15.86
CA ASP A 2 1.14 0.22 15.48
C ASP A 2 1.41 1.21 14.35
N LEU A 3 2.36 2.10 14.62
CA LEU A 3 2.94 3.14 13.75
C LEU A 3 3.82 2.57 12.63
N TRP A 4 3.79 1.26 12.40
CA TRP A 4 4.68 0.55 11.48
C TRP A 4 4.16 0.44 10.04
N LEU A 5 2.86 0.65 9.79
CA LEU A 5 2.33 0.68 8.42
C LEU A 5 2.57 2.02 7.71
N VAL A 6 2.68 3.11 8.47
CA VAL A 6 2.78 4.49 7.94
C VAL A 6 4.17 4.78 7.35
N GLY A 7 5.22 4.24 7.96
CA GLY A 7 6.61 4.48 7.53
C GLY A 7 6.98 3.87 6.17
N LEU A 8 6.17 2.94 5.65
CA LEU A 8 6.54 2.15 4.48
C LEU A 8 5.85 2.55 3.17
N MET A 9 4.85 3.43 3.27
CA MET A 9 4.25 4.10 2.11
C MET A 9 5.00 5.39 1.74
N ALA A 10 5.75 5.98 2.68
CA ALA A 10 6.45 7.25 2.50
C ALA A 10 7.67 7.20 1.54
N GLY A 11 8.27 6.02 1.34
CA GLY A 11 9.55 5.89 0.62
C GLY A 11 9.45 5.76 -0.91
N LEU A 12 8.27 5.79 -1.53
CA LEU A 12 8.15 5.54 -2.97
C LEU A 12 7.36 6.55 -3.79
N PHE A 13 6.76 7.55 -3.15
CA PHE A 13 6.03 8.61 -3.86
C PHE A 13 6.84 9.90 -4.03
N PHE A 14 8.00 10.00 -3.38
CA PHE A 14 8.92 11.11 -3.56
C PHE A 14 9.84 10.82 -4.75
N PHE A 15 9.45 11.19 -5.98
CA PHE A 15 10.36 11.99 -6.81
C PHE A 15 9.78 12.63 -8.09
N GLN A 16 8.60 12.27 -8.62
CA GLN A 16 8.24 12.84 -9.95
C GLN A 16 6.80 13.25 -10.26
N ASP A 17 5.80 12.93 -9.43
CA ASP A 17 4.38 13.18 -9.77
C ASP A 17 3.59 14.00 -8.73
N GLN A 18 4.25 14.95 -8.06
CA GLN A 18 3.61 15.82 -7.05
C GLN A 18 2.30 16.49 -7.51
N PRO A 19 2.12 16.99 -8.76
CA PRO A 19 0.88 17.68 -9.13
C PRO A 19 -0.30 16.74 -9.47
N LEU A 20 -0.06 15.46 -9.79
CA LEU A 20 -1.13 14.53 -10.21
C LEU A 20 -1.85 13.84 -9.04
N LEU A 21 -1.18 13.68 -7.90
CA LEU A 21 -1.74 12.94 -6.76
C LEU A 21 -2.69 13.78 -5.91
N GLU A 22 -2.40 15.07 -5.74
CA GLU A 22 -3.29 15.99 -5.02
C GLU A 22 -4.64 16.19 -5.74
N LEU A 23 -4.66 16.09 -7.07
CA LEU A 23 -5.87 16.30 -7.87
C LEU A 23 -6.84 15.12 -7.80
N VAL A 24 -6.35 13.91 -7.52
CA VAL A 24 -7.19 12.70 -7.57
C VAL A 24 -7.54 12.20 -6.17
N PHE A 25 -6.68 12.38 -5.16
CA PHE A 25 -6.91 11.74 -3.87
C PHE A 25 -6.38 12.59 -2.70
N GLY A 26 -7.29 13.03 -1.82
CA GLY A 26 -7.04 14.00 -0.75
C GLY A 26 -5.82 13.69 0.14
N ALA A 27 -4.78 14.51 0.02
CA ALA A 27 -3.57 14.43 0.84
C ALA A 27 -3.82 14.93 2.27
N LYS A 28 -3.09 14.38 3.25
CA LYS A 28 -3.07 14.88 4.64
C LYS A 28 -1.68 15.43 4.97
N THR A 29 -1.61 16.70 5.34
CA THR A 29 -0.35 17.36 5.74
C THR A 29 0.15 16.78 7.06
N LEU A 30 1.40 16.31 7.11
CA LEU A 30 2.04 15.76 8.32
C LEU A 30 2.99 16.75 8.98
N SER A 31 3.60 17.67 8.21
CA SER A 31 4.40 18.80 8.71
C SER A 31 4.33 19.97 7.72
N LYS A 32 4.97 21.11 8.05
CA LYS A 32 5.04 22.27 7.14
C LYS A 32 5.72 21.95 5.80
N ASP A 33 6.56 20.92 5.76
CA ASP A 33 7.39 20.57 4.59
C ASP A 33 7.07 19.18 4.00
N ALA A 34 6.13 18.44 4.60
CA ALA A 34 5.77 17.10 4.16
C ALA A 34 4.27 16.82 4.27
N ALA A 35 3.69 16.36 3.16
CA ALA A 35 2.36 15.79 3.12
C ALA A 35 2.45 14.26 2.92
N SER A 36 1.51 13.53 3.53
CA SER A 36 1.35 12.10 3.30
C SER A 36 -0.02 11.82 2.72
N PHE A 37 -0.02 10.97 1.71
CA PHE A 37 -1.21 10.40 1.15
C PHE A 37 -1.45 8.99 1.72
N MET A 38 -2.65 8.73 2.21
CA MET A 38 -3.01 7.45 2.83
C MET A 38 -4.42 7.04 2.43
N VAL A 39 -4.53 5.82 1.88
CA VAL A 39 -5.81 5.17 1.59
C VAL A 39 -5.99 4.01 2.55
N ASN A 40 -7.03 4.08 3.38
CA ASN A 40 -7.32 3.06 4.38
C ASN A 40 -8.53 2.18 4.02
N ASN A 41 -9.40 2.66 3.13
CA ASN A 41 -10.61 1.95 2.73
C ASN A 41 -10.26 0.80 1.77
N ILE A 42 -10.66 -0.42 2.13
CA ILE A 42 -10.37 -1.62 1.32
C ILE A 42 -11.03 -1.57 -0.05
N SER A 43 -12.22 -0.97 -0.17
CA SER A 43 -12.91 -0.83 -1.45
C SER A 43 -12.16 0.14 -2.36
N GLU A 44 -11.73 1.29 -1.85
CA GLU A 44 -10.91 2.25 -2.62
C GLU A 44 -9.55 1.67 -3.02
N LEU A 45 -8.94 0.86 -2.15
CA LEU A 45 -7.70 0.15 -2.49
C LEU A 45 -7.92 -0.79 -3.69
N ASN A 46 -9.02 -1.54 -3.69
CA ASN A 46 -9.34 -2.46 -4.78
C ASN A 46 -9.72 -1.72 -6.07
N ASP A 47 -10.64 -0.76 -5.98
CA ASP A 47 -11.30 -0.17 -7.14
C ASP A 47 -10.45 0.90 -7.82
N ASN A 48 -9.59 1.59 -7.06
CA ASN A 48 -8.75 2.67 -7.58
C ASN A 48 -7.27 2.27 -7.60
N ILE A 49 -6.71 1.94 -6.44
CA ILE A 49 -5.25 1.79 -6.28
C ILE A 49 -4.73 0.57 -7.03
N LEU A 50 -5.37 -0.60 -6.88
CA LEU A 50 -4.96 -1.80 -7.60
C LEU A 50 -5.15 -1.63 -9.10
N VAL A 51 -6.28 -1.09 -9.55
CA VAL A 51 -6.55 -0.82 -10.98
C VAL A 51 -5.49 0.09 -11.58
N PHE A 52 -5.11 1.16 -10.88
CA PHE A 52 -4.08 2.10 -11.31
C PHE A 52 -2.72 1.43 -11.48
N PHE A 53 -2.23 0.72 -10.46
CA PHE A 53 -0.91 0.09 -10.50
C PHE A 53 -0.85 -1.19 -11.36
N ASN A 54 -1.99 -1.82 -11.65
CA ASN A 54 -2.07 -2.87 -12.65
C ASN A 54 -1.93 -2.30 -14.07
N LYS A 55 -2.52 -1.12 -14.32
CA LYS A 55 -2.39 -0.41 -15.60
C LYS A 55 -1.00 0.21 -15.76
N TYR A 56 -0.47 0.81 -14.69
CA TYR A 56 0.84 1.46 -14.63
C TYR A 56 1.72 0.73 -13.63
N GLN A 57 2.43 -0.28 -14.13
CA GLN A 57 3.20 -1.19 -13.30
C GLN A 57 4.28 -0.47 -12.49
N VAL A 58 4.34 -0.78 -11.20
CA VAL A 58 5.46 -0.37 -10.35
C VAL A 58 6.71 -1.10 -10.83
N MET A 59 7.78 -0.35 -11.13
CA MET A 59 9.03 -0.89 -11.64
C MET A 59 10.05 -1.16 -10.52
N GLY A 60 11.02 -2.04 -10.80
CA GLY A 60 12.14 -2.34 -9.89
C GLY A 60 11.76 -3.21 -8.69
N LYS A 61 12.51 -3.10 -7.60
CA LYS A 61 12.34 -3.97 -6.40
C LYS A 61 10.96 -3.80 -5.74
N LYS A 62 10.37 -2.60 -5.82
CA LYS A 62 9.06 -2.31 -5.24
C LYS A 62 7.92 -3.03 -5.97
N HIS A 63 8.13 -3.47 -7.21
CA HIS A 63 7.16 -4.33 -7.90
C HIS A 63 6.80 -5.56 -7.05
N LEU A 64 7.81 -6.18 -6.44
CA LEU A 64 7.63 -7.40 -5.67
C LEU A 64 6.87 -7.14 -4.37
N ASP A 65 7.08 -5.96 -3.77
CA ASP A 65 6.28 -5.50 -2.63
C ASP A 65 4.84 -5.19 -3.05
N TYR A 66 4.63 -4.60 -4.23
CA TYR A 66 3.30 -4.37 -4.77
C TYR A 66 2.54 -5.69 -4.99
N LEU A 67 3.19 -6.73 -5.50
CA LEU A 67 2.57 -8.06 -5.63
C LEU A 67 2.18 -8.64 -4.26
N GLY A 68 3.02 -8.49 -3.25
CA GLY A 68 2.71 -8.87 -1.87
C GLY A 68 1.49 -8.10 -1.32
N PHE A 69 1.46 -6.78 -1.57
CA PHE A 69 0.34 -5.93 -1.21
C PHE A 69 -0.98 -6.38 -1.88
N CYS A 70 -0.97 -6.67 -3.18
CA CYS A 70 -2.14 -7.18 -3.90
C CYS A 70 -2.71 -8.45 -3.26
N LYS A 71 -1.84 -9.39 -2.87
CA LYS A 71 -2.26 -10.62 -2.18
C LYS A 71 -2.93 -10.32 -0.84
N VAL A 72 -2.38 -9.41 -0.04
CA VAL A 72 -2.97 -9.03 1.24
C VAL A 72 -4.33 -8.34 1.05
N VAL A 73 -4.48 -7.49 0.04
CA VAL A 73 -5.77 -6.86 -0.30
C VAL A 73 -6.81 -7.92 -0.66
N ASN A 74 -6.46 -8.91 -1.48
CA ASN A 74 -7.36 -10.03 -1.81
C ASN A 74 -7.75 -10.86 -0.58
N LEU A 75 -6.81 -11.16 0.32
CA LEU A 75 -7.11 -11.86 1.59
C LEU A 75 -8.04 -11.04 2.51
N LYS A 76 -7.97 -9.71 2.43
CA LYS A 76 -8.90 -8.82 3.13
C LYS A 76 -10.29 -8.82 2.49
N LEU A 77 -10.38 -8.69 1.16
CA LEU A 77 -11.64 -8.74 0.41
C LEU A 77 -12.41 -10.04 0.62
N ASN A 78 -11.69 -11.16 0.58
CA ASN A 78 -12.26 -12.50 0.81
C ASN A 78 -12.57 -12.79 2.28
N LYS A 79 -12.31 -11.83 3.18
CA LYS A 79 -12.43 -11.99 4.64
C LYS A 79 -11.59 -13.13 5.23
N SER A 80 -10.64 -13.69 4.47
CA SER A 80 -9.74 -14.75 4.91
C SER A 80 -8.87 -14.33 6.10
N HIS A 81 -8.59 -13.02 6.24
CA HIS A 81 -7.92 -12.44 7.41
C HIS A 81 -8.65 -12.64 8.75
N LEU A 82 -9.91 -13.10 8.75
CA LEU A 82 -10.64 -13.46 9.98
C LEU A 82 -10.29 -14.87 10.48
N THR A 83 -9.59 -15.66 9.66
CA THR A 83 -9.15 -17.01 10.00
C THR A 83 -7.68 -17.01 10.45
N ALA A 84 -7.30 -17.96 11.31
CA ALA A 84 -5.92 -18.10 11.75
C ALA A 84 -4.96 -18.39 10.58
N GLU A 85 -5.40 -19.19 9.62
CA GLU A 85 -4.65 -19.52 8.40
C GLU A 85 -4.40 -18.25 7.56
N GLY A 86 -5.45 -17.49 7.27
CA GLY A 86 -5.31 -16.23 6.51
C GLY A 86 -4.46 -15.18 7.24
N LEU A 87 -4.53 -15.10 8.57
CA LEU A 87 -3.64 -14.23 9.35
C LEU A 87 -2.17 -14.67 9.26
N ASN A 88 -1.91 -15.98 9.33
CA ASN A 88 -0.56 -16.51 9.18
C ASN A 88 0.00 -16.27 7.78
N GLU A 89 -0.85 -16.39 6.74
CA GLU A 89 -0.47 -16.08 5.36
C GLU A 89 -0.12 -14.60 5.21
N ILE A 90 -0.95 -13.68 5.71
CA ILE A 90 -0.67 -12.24 5.70
C ILE A 90 0.66 -11.96 6.41
N ARG A 91 0.90 -12.58 7.57
CA ARG A 91 2.15 -12.40 8.31
C ARG A 91 3.37 -12.87 7.50
N SER A 92 3.27 -14.01 6.83
CA SER A 92 4.32 -14.53 5.95
C SER A 92 4.63 -13.56 4.82
N ILE A 93 3.60 -13.05 4.14
CA ILE A 93 3.73 -12.08 3.05
C ILE A 93 4.41 -10.81 3.56
N VAL A 94 3.91 -10.22 4.66
CA VAL A 94 4.46 -8.98 5.24
C VAL A 94 5.93 -9.15 5.66
N ASN A 95 6.34 -10.34 6.09
CA ASN A 95 7.73 -10.63 6.44
C ASN A 95 8.66 -10.77 5.23
N SER A 96 8.11 -10.91 4.02
CA SER A 96 8.88 -10.93 2.76
C SER A 96 8.90 -9.58 2.02
N MET A 97 8.27 -8.55 2.60
CA MET A 97 8.12 -7.25 1.96
C MET A 97 9.11 -6.21 2.50
N ASN A 98 9.46 -5.26 1.64
CA ASN A 98 10.18 -4.04 1.94
C ASN A 98 11.57 -4.30 2.53
N SER A 99 11.93 -3.67 3.65
CA SER A 99 13.24 -3.80 4.30
C SER A 99 13.46 -5.14 5.02
N LYS A 100 12.43 -6.00 5.08
CA LYS A 100 12.55 -7.35 5.65
C LYS A 100 12.99 -8.38 4.62
N ARG A 101 13.08 -7.97 3.35
CA ARG A 101 13.57 -8.77 2.25
C ARG A 101 15.09 -8.79 2.17
#